data_AF-A0A945JX56-F1
#
_entry.id   AF-A0A945JX56-F1
#
_cell.length_a   1.000
_cell.length_b   1.000
_cell.length_c   1.000
_cell.angle_alpha   90.00
_cell.angle_beta   90.00
_cell.angle_gamma   90.00
#
_symmetry.space_group_name_H-M   'P 1'
#
loop_
_entity.id
_entity.type
_entity.pdbx_description
1 polymer ?
#
loop_
_entity_poly.entity_id
_entity_poly.type
_entity_poly.pdbx_seq_one_letter_code
_entity_poly.pdbx_strand_id
1 'polypeptide(L)' 'MADDEQQRRICRTCGEAFEYPGHKSRATRALCERCIEIPDSTARVLRILRRRVDQLTRQVEKLSAEDPAAEDPA' A
#
# COMPACT_ATOMS: atom_id res chain seq x y z
N MET A 1 -28.55 13.90 3.41
CA MET A 1 -27.99 13.65 2.07
C MET A 1 -26.52 13.35 2.27
N ALA A 2 -26.10 12.15 1.87
CA ALA A 2 -24.75 11.56 1.88
C ALA A 2 -23.87 11.89 3.10
N ASP A 3 -23.97 11.04 4.13
CA ASP A 3 -22.86 10.85 5.07
C ASP A 3 -21.64 10.41 4.25
N ASP A 4 -20.74 11.36 3.99
CA ASP A 4 -19.39 11.12 3.50
C ASP A 4 -18.60 10.39 4.62
N GLU A 5 -18.98 9.14 4.84
CA GLU A 5 -18.20 8.17 5.58
C GLU A 5 -16.82 8.17 4.92
N GLN A 6 -15.82 8.71 5.65
CA GLN A 6 -14.46 8.94 5.18
C GLN A 6 -13.87 7.61 4.68
N GLN A 7 -14.11 7.31 3.39
CA GLN A 7 -13.77 6.02 2.82
C GLN A 7 -12.25 5.96 2.75
N ARG A 8 -11.65 5.25 3.71
CA ARG A 8 -10.25 4.85 3.65
C ARG A 8 -9.99 4.19 2.31
N ARG A 9 -9.07 4.77 1.54
CA ARG A 9 -8.65 4.27 0.22
C ARG A 9 -7.27 3.68 0.32
N ILE A 10 -6.97 2.77 -0.58
CA ILE A 10 -5.61 2.21 -0.72
C ILE A 10 -4.92 2.91 -1.88
N CYS A 11 -3.75 3.48 -1.63
CA CYS A 11 -2.96 4.15 -2.67
C CYS A 11 -2.46 3.13 -3.69
N ARG A 12 -2.73 3.38 -4.97
CA ARG A 12 -2.29 2.48 -6.05
C ARG A 12 -0.79 2.45 -6.23
N THR A 13 -0.04 3.44 -5.74
CA THR A 13 1.43 3.50 -5.83
C THR A 13 2.09 2.85 -4.62
N CYS A 14 1.97 3.43 -3.43
CA CYS A 14 2.62 2.89 -2.23
C CYS A 14 1.86 1.75 -1.53
N GLY A 15 0.57 1.57 -1.79
CA GLY A 15 -0.25 0.54 -1.14
C GLY A 15 -0.72 0.90 0.27
N GLU A 16 -0.35 2.06 0.80
CA GLU A 16 -0.83 2.50 2.11
C GLU A 16 -2.30 2.91 2.07
N ALA A 17 -3.00 2.61 3.17
CA ALA A 17 -4.31 3.17 3.42
C ALA A 17 -4.18 4.67 3.71
N PHE A 18 -5.01 5.48 3.07
CA PHE A 18 -5.10 6.91 3.29
C PHE A 18 -6.57 7.31 3.37
N GLU A 19 -6.86 8.29 4.20
CA GLU A 19 -8.18 8.91 4.22
C GLU A 19 -8.27 9.78 2.98
N TYR A 20 -9.33 9.59 2.19
CA TYR A 20 -9.60 10.48 1.07
C TYR A 20 -9.98 11.84 1.67
N PRO A 21 -9.09 12.85 1.64
CA PRO A 21 -9.33 14.05 2.41
C PRO A 21 -10.33 14.94 1.66
N GLY A 22 -11.11 15.69 2.44
CA GLY A 22 -12.07 16.67 1.94
C GLY A 22 -11.41 17.85 1.23
N HIS A 23 -12.16 18.95 1.06
CA HIS A 23 -11.73 20.13 0.32
C HIS A 23 -10.27 20.55 0.62
N LYS A 24 -9.47 20.75 -0.44
CA LYS A 24 -8.03 21.10 -0.47
C LYS A 24 -7.02 19.95 -0.36
N SER A 25 -7.48 18.71 -0.23
CA SER A 25 -6.65 17.53 -0.46
C SER A 25 -6.01 17.54 -1.85
N ARG A 26 -4.75 17.10 -1.94
CA ARG A 26 -4.13 16.72 -3.22
C ARG A 26 -4.29 15.24 -3.55
N ALA A 27 -4.76 14.43 -2.60
CA ALA A 27 -5.02 13.02 -2.84
C ALA A 27 -6.19 12.86 -3.80
N THR A 28 -6.09 11.86 -4.67
CA THR A 28 -7.13 11.47 -5.61
C THR A 28 -7.76 10.16 -5.16
N ARG A 29 -8.82 9.72 -5.87
CA ARG A 29 -9.46 8.41 -5.61
C ARG A 29 -8.48 7.23 -5.72
N ALA A 30 -7.34 7.42 -6.39
CA ALA A 30 -6.37 6.37 -6.67
C ALA A 30 -5.00 6.57 -5.98
N LEU A 31 -4.62 7.80 -5.63
CA LEU A 31 -3.28 8.14 -5.16
C LEU A 31 -3.35 9.00 -3.89
N CYS A 32 -2.50 8.71 -2.92
CA CYS A 32 -2.31 9.59 -1.77
C CYS A 32 -1.52 10.86 -2.15
N GLU A 33 -1.51 11.85 -1.26
CA GLU A 33 -0.85 13.15 -1.47
C GLU A 33 0.65 13.04 -1.77
N ARG A 34 1.32 12.04 -1.19
CA ARG A 34 2.76 11.82 -1.42
C ARG A 34 3.04 11.23 -2.80
N CYS A 35 2.14 10.40 -3.31
CA CYS A 35 2.36 9.66 -4.53
C CYS A 35 1.87 10.39 -5.79
N ILE A 36 1.09 11.47 -5.64
CA ILE A 36 0.58 12.24 -6.79
C ILE A 36 1.69 13.02 -7.51
N GLU A 37 2.76 13.41 -6.81
CA GLU A 37 3.88 14.16 -7.40
C GLU A 37 4.89 13.26 -8.11
N ILE A 38 4.74 11.94 -8.00
CA ILE A 38 5.66 10.99 -8.62
C ILE A 38 5.35 10.88 -10.11
N PRO A 39 6.34 11.10 -11.00
CA PRO A 39 6.14 10.92 -12.43
C PRO A 39 5.65 9.52 -12.79
N ASP A 40 4.78 9.40 -13.79
CA ASP A 40 4.11 8.15 -14.15
C ASP A 40 5.08 7.00 -14.45
N SER A 41 6.22 7.29 -15.08
CA SER A 41 7.28 6.31 -15.36
C SER A 41 7.84 5.71 -14.06
N THR A 42 8.18 6.55 -13.09
CA THR A 42 8.66 6.15 -11.77
C THR A 42 7.55 5.45 -10.97
N ALA A 43 6.33 5.99 -10.97
CA ALA A 43 5.19 5.40 -10.29
C ALA A 43 4.85 4.00 -10.84
N ARG A 44 5.06 3.76 -12.13
CA ARG A 44 4.92 2.42 -12.73
C ARG A 44 5.93 1.43 -12.16
N VAL A 45 7.20 1.83 -12.06
CA VAL A 45 8.26 0.97 -11.48
C VAL A 45 7.96 0.67 -10.01
N LEU A 46 7.61 1.70 -9.22
CA LEU A 46 7.25 1.52 -7.80
C LEU A 46 6.09 0.55 -7.61
N ARG A 47 5.07 0.61 -8.46
CA ARG A 47 3.94 -0.34 -8.42
C ARG A 47 4.36 -1.78 -8.70
N ILE A 48 5.27 -2.00 -9.63
CA ILE A 48 5.81 -3.33 -9.94
C ILE A 48 6.61 -3.84 -8.74
N LEU A 49 7.50 -3.01 -8.19
CA LEU A 49 8.32 -3.38 -7.05
C LEU A 49 7.47 -3.68 -5.82
N ARG A 50 6.47 -2.84 -5.50
CA ARG A 50 5.55 -3.09 -4.40
C ARG A 50 4.88 -4.45 -4.52
N ARG A 51 4.30 -4.77 -5.69
CA ARG A 51 3.65 -6.08 -5.91
C ARG A 51 4.60 -7.25 -5.68
N ARG A 52 5.86 -7.12 -6.08
CA ARG A 52 6.88 -8.15 -5.86
C ARG A 52 7.22 -8.29 -4.38
N VAL A 53 7.39 -7.17 -3.68
CA VAL A 53 7.61 -7.16 -2.22
C VAL A 53 6.42 -7.80 -1.51
N ASP A 54 5.18 -7.39 -1.82
CA ASP A 54 3.95 -7.97 -1.21
C ASP A 54 3.88 -9.49 -1.42
N GLN A 55 4.25 -9.98 -2.61
CA GLN A 55 4.30 -11.42 -2.91
C GLN A 55 5.37 -12.13 -2.09
N LEU A 56 6.58 -11.57 -2.02
CA LEU A 56 7.69 -12.15 -1.28
C LEU A 56 7.40 -12.17 0.23
N THR A 57 6.84 -11.09 0.78
CA THR A 57 6.43 -11.02 2.18
C THR A 57 5.46 -12.14 2.53
N ARG A 58 4.41 -12.35 1.70
CA ARG A 58 3.45 -13.44 1.91
C ARG A 58 4.07 -14.83 1.80
N GLN A 59 5.05 -15.01 0.90
CA GLN A 59 5.77 -16.28 0.78
C GLN A 59 6.62 -16.54 2.03
N VAL A 60 7.32 -15.52 2.53
CA VAL A 60 8.10 -15.61 3.77
C VAL A 60 7.18 -15.92 4.95
N GLU A 61 6.10 -15.17 5.12
CA GLU A 61 5.10 -15.43 6.19
C GLU A 61 4.57 -16.86 6.14
N LYS A 62 4.27 -17.36 4.94
CA LYS A 62 3.80 -18.74 4.76
C LYS A 62 4.87 -19.76 5.17
N LEU A 63 6.10 -19.60 4.68
CA LEU A 63 7.21 -20.49 5.00
C LEU A 63 7.52 -20.47 6.51
N SER A 64 7.54 -19.27 7.13
CA SER A 64 7.74 -19.11 8.57
C SER A 64 6.61 -19.70 9.40
N ALA A 65 5.38 -19.71 8.91
CA ALA A 65 4.26 -20.37 9.59
C ALA A 65 4.25 -21.90 9.41
N GLU A 66 4.84 -22.41 8.33
CA GLU A 66 4.95 -23.84 8.02
C GLU A 66 6.18 -24.50 8.70
N ASP A 67 7.19 -23.72 9.09
CA ASP A 67 8.36 -24.15 9.88
C ASP A 67 8.20 -23.79 11.37
N PRO A 68 7.63 -24.67 12.23
CA PRO A 68 7.63 -24.48 13.68
C PRO A 68 9.02 -24.60 14.32
N ALA A 69 10.08 -24.80 13.53
CA ALA A 69 11.47 -24.95 13.98
C ALA A 69 12.30 -23.66 13.89
N ALA A 70 11.72 -22.55 13.42
CA ALA A 70 12.41 -21.25 13.28
C ALA A 70 12.11 -20.25 14.42
N GLU A 71 11.39 -20.67 15.47
CA GLU A 71 11.40 -19.95 16.76
C GLU A 71 12.59 -20.45 17.59
N ASP A 72 13.81 -20.02 17.24
CA ASP A 72 14.94 -20.04 18.17
C ASP A 72 15.25 -18.59 18.56
N PRO A 73 14.99 -18.17 19.81
CA PRO A 73 15.25 -16.81 20.25
C PRO A 73 16.75 -16.67 20.59
N ALA A 74 17.42 -15.74 19.92
CA ALA A 74 18.73 -15.23 20.34
C ALA A 74 18.70 -13.69 20.40
#